data_AF-A0A0M0K424-F1
#
_entry.id   AF-A0A0M0K424-F1
#
_cell.length_a   1.000
_cell.length_b   1.000
_cell.length_c   1.000
_cell.angle_alpha   90.00
_cell.angle_beta   90.00
_cell.angle_gamma   90.00
#
_symmetry.space_group_name_H-M   'P 1'
#
loop_
_entity.id
_entity.type
_entity.pdbx_description
1 polymer ?
#
loop_
_entity_poly.entity_id
_entity_poly.type
_entity_poly.pdbx_seq_one_letter_code
_entity_poly.pdbx_strand_id
1 'polypeptide(L)'
;MKRLKFPNVTMGLVEDLIWEVDEDCDGMLSWDEFKGMFFCVRNDKTGWEPRRLFNLVEFMMYDKDQGGSIDMDECMEIFFRRFGKLNLESRVADFMMHDTNADQEISFAEFVEMDKKQDLAGTNNHPGFKLSVGMIATTKQENARLLKMIRG
;
A
#
# COMPACT_ATOMS: atom_id res chain seq x y z
N MET A 1 14.59 -14.16 -10.32
CA MET A 1 13.72 -13.16 -9.69
C MET A 1 12.70 -12.71 -10.72
N LYS A 2 11.43 -13.10 -10.56
CA LYS A 2 10.35 -12.61 -11.42
C LYS A 2 10.03 -11.16 -10.97
N ARG A 3 9.65 -10.30 -11.91
CA ARG A 3 9.22 -8.93 -11.58
C ARG A 3 7.78 -8.99 -11.08
N LEU A 4 7.46 -8.23 -10.04
CA LEU A 4 6.08 -8.03 -9.62
C LEU A 4 5.24 -7.59 -10.82
N LYS A 5 4.14 -8.29 -11.08
CA LYS A 5 3.13 -7.86 -12.05
C LYS A 5 2.39 -6.68 -11.46
N PHE A 6 2.96 -5.49 -11.61
CA PHE A 6 2.36 -4.23 -11.19
C PHE A 6 2.20 -3.31 -12.39
N PRO A 7 1.02 -2.69 -12.61
CA PRO A 7 0.81 -1.83 -13.75
C PRO A 7 1.76 -0.63 -13.69
N ASN A 8 2.65 -0.53 -14.68
CA ASN A 8 3.56 0.60 -14.92
C ASN A 8 4.39 1.04 -13.70
N VAL A 9 5.28 0.17 -13.20
CA VAL A 9 6.30 0.57 -12.23
C VAL A 9 7.23 1.60 -12.86
N THR A 10 7.20 2.84 -12.37
CA THR A 10 8.12 3.92 -12.76
C THR A 10 9.07 4.23 -11.60
N MET A 11 10.23 4.82 -11.89
CA MET A 11 11.15 5.29 -10.84
C MET A 11 10.47 6.31 -9.92
N GLY A 12 9.68 7.23 -10.48
CA GLY A 12 8.93 8.20 -9.68
C GLY A 12 7.92 7.55 -8.72
N LEU A 13 7.30 6.42 -9.10
CA LEU A 13 6.46 5.68 -8.15
C LEU A 13 7.29 5.13 -6.99
N VAL A 14 8.47 4.57 -7.26
CA VAL A 14 9.36 4.03 -6.21
C VAL A 14 9.84 5.14 -5.27
N GLU A 15 10.22 6.29 -5.84
CA GLU A 15 10.58 7.49 -5.08
C GLU A 15 9.41 7.94 -4.20
N ASP A 16 8.19 8.00 -4.73
CA ASP A 16 7.00 8.34 -3.95
C ASP A 16 6.72 7.34 -2.81
N LEU A 17 7.01 6.04 -3.00
CA LEU A 17 6.85 5.03 -1.96
C LEU A 17 7.85 5.22 -0.81
N ILE A 18 9.11 5.50 -1.15
CA ILE A 18 10.17 5.76 -0.17
C ILE A 18 9.85 7.05 0.59
N TRP A 19 9.45 8.09 -0.13
CA TRP A 19 9.14 9.40 0.42
C TRP A 19 8.00 9.40 1.45
N GLU A 20 7.09 8.41 1.41
CA GLU A 20 6.05 8.28 2.44
C GLU A 20 6.59 8.02 3.85
N VAL A 21 7.80 7.50 3.95
CA VAL A 21 8.36 6.92 5.17
C VAL A 21 9.75 7.47 5.50
N ASP A 22 10.46 8.00 4.52
CA ASP A 22 11.74 8.70 4.65
C ASP A 22 11.56 10.02 5.44
N GLU A 23 11.88 9.98 6.73
CA GLU A 23 11.73 11.12 7.65
C GLU A 23 12.93 12.06 7.59
N ASP A 24 14.12 11.54 7.29
CA ASP A 24 15.36 12.33 7.24
C ASP A 24 15.69 12.88 5.84
N CYS A 25 14.86 12.52 4.84
CA CYS A 25 14.95 12.93 3.44
C CYS A 25 16.26 12.53 2.77
N ASP A 26 16.87 11.41 3.17
CA ASP A 26 18.09 10.90 2.57
C ASP A 26 17.85 10.08 1.28
N GLY A 27 16.58 9.87 0.93
CA GLY A 27 16.14 9.12 -0.25
C GLY A 27 16.27 7.61 -0.09
N MET A 28 16.51 7.12 1.12
CA MET A 28 16.63 5.72 1.49
C MET A 28 15.60 5.36 2.57
N LEU A 29 15.52 4.08 2.90
CA LEU A 29 14.65 3.58 3.95
C LEU A 29 15.50 2.89 5.00
N SER A 30 15.68 3.53 6.14
CA SER A 30 16.35 2.95 7.29
C SER A 30 15.48 1.90 7.98
N TRP A 31 16.10 1.07 8.83
CA TRP A 31 15.36 0.07 9.61
C TRP A 31 14.41 0.70 10.64
N ASP A 32 14.76 1.87 11.16
CA ASP A 32 13.93 2.56 12.16
C ASP A 32 12.68 3.17 11.51
N GLU A 33 12.82 3.79 10.34
CA GLU A 33 11.69 4.29 9.53
C GLU A 33 10.79 3.16 9.06
N PHE A 34 11.36 2.05 8.58
CA PHE A 34 10.61 0.85 8.22
C PHE A 34 9.76 0.34 9.39
N LYS A 35 10.35 0.21 10.59
CA LYS A 35 9.62 -0.20 11.80
C LYS A 35 8.54 0.82 12.16
N GLY A 36 8.88 2.11 12.08
CA GLY A 36 7.96 3.22 12.33
C GLY A 36 6.69 3.07 11.49
N MET A 37 6.84 3.05 10.16
CA MET A 37 5.73 2.79 9.23
C MET A 37 4.98 1.52 9.60
N PHE A 38 5.68 0.39 9.79
CA PHE A 38 5.03 -0.89 10.03
C PHE A 38 4.17 -0.89 11.30
N PHE A 39 4.67 -0.33 12.40
CA PHE A 39 3.93 -0.24 13.66
C PHE A 39 2.82 0.82 13.63
N CYS A 40 3.04 1.97 12.97
CA CYS A 40 2.02 2.99 12.82
C CYS A 40 0.82 2.43 12.05
N VAL A 41 1.03 1.89 10.85
CA VAL A 41 -0.05 1.34 10.02
C VAL A 41 -0.76 0.15 10.69
N ARG A 42 -0.03 -0.73 11.38
CA ARG A 42 -0.62 -1.88 12.12
C ARG A 42 -1.53 -1.44 13.27
N ASN A 43 -1.23 -0.30 13.89
CA ASN A 43 -1.99 0.24 15.02
C ASN A 43 -2.96 1.35 14.60
N ASP A 44 -2.98 1.72 13.32
CA ASP A 44 -3.84 2.77 12.79
C ASP A 44 -5.30 2.29 12.77
N LYS A 45 -6.13 2.99 13.56
CA LYS A 45 -7.59 2.79 13.59
C LYS A 45 -8.32 3.87 12.82
N THR A 46 -7.59 4.85 12.29
CA THR A 46 -8.13 6.06 11.68
C THR A 46 -8.16 5.94 10.16
N GLY A 47 -7.22 5.18 9.57
CA GLY A 47 -7.07 4.99 8.12
C GLY A 47 -6.34 6.16 7.44
N TRP A 48 -5.59 6.96 8.21
CA TRP A 48 -4.90 8.16 7.71
C TRP A 48 -3.41 7.92 7.48
N GLU A 49 -2.85 6.84 8.01
CA GLU A 49 -1.44 6.52 7.78
C GLU A 49 -1.21 6.16 6.30
N PRO A 50 -0.11 6.60 5.68
CA PRO A 50 0.28 6.16 4.35
C PRO A 50 0.48 4.64 4.31
N ARG A 51 -0.17 3.94 3.37
CA ARG A 51 -0.15 2.47 3.30
C ARG A 51 0.50 1.92 2.03
N ARG A 52 0.96 2.74 1.09
CA ARG A 52 1.41 2.21 -0.22
C ARG A 52 2.66 1.34 -0.04
N LEU A 53 3.67 1.83 0.69
CA LEU A 53 4.87 1.05 0.99
C LEU A 53 4.56 -0.12 1.95
N PHE A 54 3.68 0.08 2.92
CA PHE A 54 3.22 -0.98 3.83
C PHE A 54 2.57 -2.15 3.07
N ASN A 55 1.68 -1.88 2.13
CA ASN A 55 0.98 -2.90 1.34
C ASN A 55 1.95 -3.70 0.49
N LEU A 56 2.97 -3.05 -0.08
CA LEU A 56 4.04 -3.73 -0.81
C LEU A 56 4.82 -4.67 0.12
N VAL A 57 5.23 -4.20 1.29
CA VAL A 57 5.95 -5.01 2.28
C VAL A 57 5.09 -6.17 2.76
N GLU A 58 3.82 -5.93 3.08
CA GLU A 58 2.89 -6.95 3.54
C GLU A 58 2.69 -8.04 2.47
N PHE A 59 2.52 -7.65 1.21
CA PHE A 59 2.46 -8.58 0.08
C PHE A 59 3.74 -9.41 -0.04
N MET A 60 4.92 -8.78 0.03
CA MET A 60 6.21 -9.48 -0.05
C MET A 60 6.47 -10.41 1.14
N MET A 61 5.86 -10.16 2.30
CA MET A 61 5.91 -11.08 3.43
C MET A 61 5.07 -12.34 3.22
N TYR A 62 4.09 -12.26 2.33
CA TYR A 62 3.16 -13.34 1.98
C TYR A 62 3.69 -14.21 0.84
N ASP A 63 4.26 -13.59 -0.20
CA ASP A 63 4.97 -14.24 -1.31
C ASP A 63 6.31 -14.86 -0.81
N LYS A 64 6.29 -16.14 -0.45
CA LYS A 64 7.42 -16.87 0.14
C LYS A 64 8.44 -17.29 -0.91
N ASP A 65 7.96 -17.67 -2.09
CA ASP A 65 8.81 -18.15 -3.17
C ASP A 65 9.40 -17.02 -4.03
N GLN A 66 8.97 -15.77 -3.77
CA GLN A 66 9.35 -14.56 -4.52
C GLN A 66 8.93 -14.66 -6.01
N GLY A 67 7.80 -15.32 -6.24
CA GLY A 67 7.18 -15.53 -7.54
C GLY A 67 6.54 -14.27 -8.11
N GLY A 68 6.23 -13.30 -7.23
CA GLY A 68 5.59 -12.03 -7.56
C GLY A 68 4.06 -12.08 -7.52
N SER A 69 3.51 -13.13 -6.93
CA SER A 69 2.09 -13.46 -6.77
C SER A 69 1.94 -14.31 -5.50
N ILE A 70 0.76 -14.34 -4.91
CA ILE A 70 0.45 -15.20 -3.75
C ILE A 70 -0.41 -16.35 -4.23
N ASP A 71 0.10 -17.58 -4.10
CA ASP A 71 -0.66 -18.78 -4.48
C ASP A 71 -1.61 -19.27 -3.37
N MET A 72 -2.35 -20.33 -3.66
CA MET A 72 -3.33 -20.91 -2.73
C MET A 72 -2.66 -21.49 -1.47
N ASP A 73 -1.48 -22.09 -1.59
CA ASP A 73 -0.77 -22.72 -0.48
C ASP A 73 -0.19 -21.66 0.47
N GLU A 74 0.40 -20.60 -0.09
CA GLU A 74 0.89 -19.43 0.64
C GLU A 74 -0.26 -18.73 1.38
N CYS A 75 -1.38 -18.51 0.68
CA CYS A 75 -2.62 -17.97 1.25
C CYS A 75 -3.13 -18.81 2.44
N MET A 76 -3.20 -20.13 2.27
CA MET A 76 -3.59 -21.05 3.35
C MET A 76 -2.65 -20.97 4.55
N GLU A 77 -1.33 -20.97 4.31
CA GLU A 77 -0.32 -20.89 5.36
C GLU A 77 -0.48 -19.60 6.19
N ILE A 78 -0.72 -18.47 5.53
CA ILE A 78 -0.92 -17.16 6.17
C ILE A 78 -2.15 -17.20 7.08
N PHE A 79 -3.30 -17.60 6.54
CA PHE A 79 -4.55 -17.61 7.31
C PHE A 79 -4.53 -18.63 8.44
N PHE A 80 -3.90 -19.79 8.21
CA PHE A 80 -3.74 -20.80 9.24
C PHE A 80 -2.88 -20.30 10.40
N ARG A 81 -1.74 -19.64 10.11
CA ARG A 81 -0.88 -19.07 11.16
C ARG A 81 -1.55 -17.94 11.93
N ARG A 82 -2.37 -17.13 11.25
CA ARG A 82 -2.97 -15.93 11.85
C ARG A 82 -4.27 -16.21 12.61
N PHE A 83 -5.05 -17.20 12.18
CA PHE A 83 -6.40 -17.44 12.69
C PHE A 83 -6.68 -18.90 13.08
N GLY A 84 -5.71 -19.79 12.86
CA GLY A 84 -5.88 -21.22 13.07
C GLY A 84 -6.81 -21.86 12.04
N LYS A 85 -7.38 -23.03 12.39
CA LYS A 85 -8.24 -23.83 11.50
C LYS A 85 -9.66 -23.25 11.34
N LEU A 86 -10.12 -22.42 12.28
CA LEU A 86 -11.48 -21.90 12.28
C LEU A 86 -11.70 -20.94 11.10
N ASN A 87 -12.69 -21.27 10.26
CA ASN A 87 -13.06 -20.51 9.07
C ASN A 87 -11.91 -20.34 8.05
N LEU A 88 -10.89 -21.22 8.08
CA LEU A 88 -9.75 -21.16 7.17
C LEU A 88 -10.21 -21.21 5.71
N GLU A 89 -11.01 -22.21 5.36
CA GLU A 89 -11.52 -22.42 3.99
C GLU A 89 -12.33 -21.21 3.51
N SER A 90 -13.18 -20.65 4.37
CA SER A 90 -13.97 -19.45 4.04
C SER A 90 -13.06 -18.26 3.76
N ARG A 91 -12.05 -18.01 4.61
CA ARG A 91 -11.13 -16.87 4.44
C ARG A 91 -10.28 -17.00 3.18
N VAL A 92 -9.83 -18.22 2.89
CA VAL A 92 -9.08 -18.51 1.66
C VAL A 92 -9.99 -18.30 0.45
N ALA A 93 -11.23 -18.79 0.47
CA ALA A 93 -12.18 -18.57 -0.61
C ALA A 93 -12.49 -17.08 -0.83
N ASP A 94 -12.70 -16.31 0.25
CA ASP A 94 -12.93 -14.87 0.20
C ASP A 94 -11.71 -14.13 -0.38
N PHE A 95 -10.50 -14.58 -0.04
CA PHE A 95 -9.26 -14.03 -0.59
C PHE A 95 -9.15 -14.32 -2.09
N MET A 96 -9.32 -15.58 -2.49
CA MET A 96 -9.21 -16.03 -3.87
C MET A 96 -10.32 -15.51 -4.79
N MET A 97 -11.45 -15.03 -4.25
CA MET A 97 -12.50 -14.35 -5.05
C MET A 97 -11.98 -13.10 -5.78
N HIS A 98 -10.84 -12.55 -5.36
CA HIS A 98 -10.23 -11.37 -5.94
C HIS A 98 -9.19 -11.69 -7.02
N ASP A 99 -8.99 -12.97 -7.35
CA ASP A 99 -8.33 -13.38 -8.59
C ASP A 99 -9.24 -13.02 -9.76
N THR A 100 -8.97 -11.88 -10.37
CA THR A 100 -9.79 -11.33 -11.46
C THR A 100 -9.44 -11.92 -12.81
N ASN A 101 -8.24 -12.50 -12.91
CA ASN A 101 -7.68 -12.99 -14.15
C ASN A 101 -7.76 -14.53 -14.27
N ALA A 102 -8.18 -15.20 -13.19
CA ALA A 102 -8.36 -16.64 -13.04
C ALA A 102 -7.06 -17.46 -13.23
N ASP A 103 -5.90 -16.91 -12.84
CA ASP A 103 -4.62 -17.62 -12.84
C ASP A 103 -4.34 -18.43 -11.57
N GLN A 104 -5.30 -18.47 -10.64
CA GLN A 104 -5.20 -19.15 -9.33
C GLN A 104 -4.11 -18.58 -8.42
N GLU A 105 -3.68 -17.36 -8.70
CA GLU A 105 -2.72 -16.61 -7.90
C GLU A 105 -3.25 -15.18 -7.68
N ILE A 106 -2.82 -14.53 -6.60
CA ILE A 106 -3.16 -13.13 -6.34
C ILE A 106 -1.95 -12.26 -6.66
N SER A 107 -2.04 -11.48 -7.73
CA SER A 107 -1.01 -10.50 -8.07
C SER A 107 -1.00 -9.33 -7.08
N PHE A 108 0.10 -8.58 -7.02
CA PHE A 108 0.16 -7.37 -6.18
C PHE A 108 -0.91 -6.34 -6.56
N ALA A 109 -1.27 -6.25 -7.86
CA ALA A 109 -2.35 -5.36 -8.31
C ALA A 109 -3.72 -5.78 -7.75
N GLU A 110 -4.02 -7.07 -7.76
CA GLU A 110 -5.26 -7.61 -7.16
C GLU A 110 -5.25 -7.43 -5.64
N PHE A 111 -4.13 -7.69 -4.99
CA PHE A 111 -3.95 -7.47 -3.55
C PHE A 111 -4.21 -6.01 -3.13
N VAL A 112 -3.72 -5.03 -3.90
CA VAL A 112 -3.98 -3.61 -3.61
C VAL A 112 -5.46 -3.25 -3.82
N GLU A 113 -6.12 -3.82 -4.83
CA GLU A 113 -7.57 -3.65 -5.01
C GLU A 113 -8.38 -4.29 -3.88
N MET A 114 -7.90 -5.42 -3.33
CA MET A 114 -8.47 -5.99 -2.11
C MET A 114 -8.35 -5.02 -0.94
N ASP A 115 -7.17 -4.49 -0.67
CA ASP A 115 -6.94 -3.58 0.46
C ASP A 115 -7.79 -2.31 0.38
N LYS A 116 -7.98 -1.76 -0.84
CA LYS A 116 -8.92 -0.65 -1.08
C LYS A 116 -10.38 -0.98 -0.77
N LYS A 117 -10.79 -2.24 -0.95
CA LYS A 117 -12.17 -2.73 -0.72
C LYS A 117 -12.37 -3.26 0.70
N GLN A 118 -11.30 -3.79 1.29
CA GLN A 118 -11.19 -4.32 2.63
C GLN A 118 -10.42 -3.33 3.50
N ASP A 119 -10.94 -2.10 3.65
CA ASP A 119 -10.72 -1.27 4.84
C ASP A 119 -11.13 -2.11 6.07
N LEU A 120 -10.29 -3.06 6.48
CA LEU A 120 -10.46 -3.99 7.60
C LEU A 120 -10.40 -3.25 8.94
N ALA A 121 -10.12 -1.95 8.93
CA ALA A 121 -10.31 -1.01 10.02
C ALA A 121 -11.68 -0.29 10.00
N GLY A 122 -12.54 -0.54 9.01
CA GLY A 122 -13.87 0.09 8.91
C GLY A 122 -13.82 1.61 8.69
N THR A 123 -12.71 2.14 8.19
CA THR A 123 -12.54 3.57 7.99
C THR A 123 -12.56 3.90 6.50
N ASN A 124 -13.74 4.23 5.97
CA ASN A 124 -13.93 4.93 4.69
C ASN A 124 -13.25 6.33 4.64
N ASN A 125 -12.17 6.56 5.39
CA ASN A 125 -11.63 7.88 5.72
C ASN A 125 -10.37 8.24 4.96
N HIS A 126 -9.78 7.35 4.16
CA HIS A 126 -8.51 7.65 3.49
C HIS A 126 -8.68 8.76 2.43
N PRO A 127 -8.19 9.99 2.65
CA PRO A 127 -8.28 11.05 1.66
C PRO A 127 -7.02 10.93 0.81
N GLY A 128 -7.00 10.01 -0.16
CA GLY A 128 -5.77 9.75 -0.93
C GLY A 128 -5.11 11.04 -1.39
N PHE A 129 -3.90 11.36 -0.91
CA PHE A 129 -3.13 12.60 -1.12
C PHE A 129 -3.97 13.84 -1.53
N LYS A 130 -5.07 14.10 -0.83
CA LYS A 130 -5.92 15.25 -1.09
C LYS A 130 -5.45 16.36 -0.17
N LEU A 131 -4.68 17.30 -0.73
CA LEU A 131 -4.42 18.59 -0.07
C LEU A 131 -5.77 19.13 0.44
N SER A 132 -5.81 19.57 1.70
CA SER A 132 -7.04 20.16 2.24
C SER A 132 -7.47 21.34 1.35
N VAL A 133 -8.77 21.62 1.26
CA VAL A 133 -9.29 22.72 0.41
C VAL A 133 -8.59 24.05 0.75
N GLY A 134 -8.29 24.27 2.03
CA GLY A 134 -7.50 25.42 2.48
C GLY A 134 -6.08 25.40 1.94
N MET A 135 -5.39 24.26 2.03
CA MET A 135 -4.02 24.11 1.54
C MET A 135 -3.94 24.24 0.01
N ILE A 136 -4.93 23.73 -0.75
CA ILE A 136 -5.04 23.96 -2.20
C ILE A 136 -5.19 25.45 -2.50
N ALA A 137 -6.03 26.16 -1.75
CA ALA A 137 -6.24 27.59 -1.94
C ALA A 137 -4.96 28.38 -1.67
N THR A 138 -4.28 28.08 -0.57
CA THR A 138 -3.00 28.72 -0.19
C THR A 138 -1.91 28.43 -1.22
N THR A 139 -1.74 27.18 -1.66
CA THR A 139 -0.73 26.82 -2.68
C THR A 139 -1.05 27.48 -4.03
N LYS A 140 -2.32 27.54 -4.44
CA LYS A 140 -2.72 28.26 -5.66
C LYS A 140 -2.44 29.76 -5.57
N GLN A 141 -2.69 30.36 -4.41
CA GLN A 141 -2.45 31.79 -4.18
C GLN A 141 -0.95 32.10 -4.20
N GLU A 142 -0.13 31.26 -3.57
CA GLU A 142 1.32 31.44 -3.55
C GLU A 142 1.95 31.19 -4.94
N ASN A 143 1.51 30.16 -5.66
CA ASN A 143 1.94 29.94 -7.05
C ASN A 143 1.57 31.11 -7.95
N ALA A 144 0.37 31.68 -7.79
CA ALA A 144 -0.05 32.86 -8.54
C ALA A 144 0.80 34.10 -8.20
N ARG A 145 1.24 34.24 -6.94
CA ARG A 145 2.14 35.30 -6.50
C ARG A 145 3.53 35.14 -7.11
N LEU A 146 4.11 33.95 -7.02
CA LEU A 146 5.42 33.62 -7.58
C LEU A 146 5.45 33.82 -9.10
N LEU A 147 4.42 33.38 -9.81
CA LEU A 147 4.30 33.58 -11.26
C LEU A 147 4.22 35.07 -11.66
N LYS A 148 3.62 35.91 -10.82
CA LYS A 148 3.61 37.37 -11.04
C LYS A 148 4.98 38.00 -10.80
N MET A 149 5.74 37.49 -9.83
CA MET A 149 7.11 37.95 -9.54
C MET A 149 8.12 37.55 -10.62
N ILE A 150 7.87 36.45 -11.33
CA ILE A 150 8.73 35.99 -12.44
C ILE A 150 8.41 36.73 -13.76
N ARG A 151 7.19 37.26 -13.90
CA ARG A 151 6.70 37.92 -15.12
C ARG A 151 6.73 39.45 -15.07
N GLY A 152 7.18 40.05 -13.97
CA GLY A 152 7.41 41.49 -13.80
C GLY A 152 8.90 41.77 -13.63
#